data_AF-A0A1V5GNU4-F1
#
_entry.id   AF-A0A1V5GNU4-F1
#
_cell.length_a   1.000
_cell.length_b   1.000
_cell.length_c   1.000
_cell.angle_alpha   90.00
_cell.angle_beta   90.00
_cell.angle_gamma   90.00
#
_symmetry.space_group_name_H-M   'P 1'
#
loop_
_entity.id
_entity.type
_entity.pdbx_description
1 polymer ?
#
loop_
_entity_poly.entity_id
_entity_poly.type
_entity_poly.pdbx_seq_one_letter_code
_entity_poly.pdbx_strand_id
1 'polypeptide(L)'
;MTAMELNDLMRRSPDEMYRALLKELGRYVYVIVFNKLRSCGTNEDIEECVSDVFAELFIAVEDGKVNDVRRMAAAIAQRRAVDHFRRLSAKGRGTVSVDDEEFPEMADAFDVEGISDSNEVRRILLREINSLGEPDSTILIQKFYYNKTSAEIAKTVRMTASSVRSHCTRAMERLKVSLTAVGITR
;
A
#
# COMPACT_ATOMS: atom_id res chain seq x y z
N MET A 1 -13.84 -16.66 -3.27
CA MET A 1 -15.24 -16.46 -2.83
C MET A 1 -15.98 -15.55 -3.80
N THR A 2 -17.19 -15.94 -4.23
CA THR A 2 -18.12 -15.05 -4.93
C THR A 2 -19.03 -14.31 -3.95
N ALA A 3 -19.63 -13.20 -4.38
CA ALA A 3 -20.63 -12.48 -3.58
C ALA A 3 -21.85 -13.36 -3.22
N MET A 4 -22.20 -14.33 -4.06
CA MET A 4 -23.30 -15.26 -3.78
C MET A 4 -22.97 -16.24 -2.65
N GLU A 5 -21.75 -16.80 -2.65
CA GLU A 5 -21.26 -17.68 -1.58
C GLU A 5 -21.17 -16.96 -0.24
N LEU A 6 -20.73 -15.70 -0.24
CA LEU A 6 -20.66 -14.85 0.95
C LEU A 6 -22.04 -14.58 1.56
N ASN A 7 -23.02 -14.27 0.71
CA ASN A 7 -24.39 -14.04 1.15
C ASN A 7 -25.05 -15.31 1.71
N ASP A 8 -24.80 -16.47 1.10
CA ASP A 8 -25.30 -17.75 1.63
C ASP A 8 -24.69 -18.07 3.01
N LEU A 9 -23.36 -17.91 3.14
CA LEU A 9 -22.66 -18.08 4.41
C LEU A 9 -23.17 -17.12 5.49
N MET A 10 -23.39 -15.84 5.13
CA MET A 10 -23.94 -14.84 6.06
C MET A 10 -25.32 -15.23 6.58
N ARG A 11 -26.20 -15.73 5.70
CA ARG A 11 -27.55 -16.19 6.08
C ARG A 11 -27.53 -17.40 7.00
N ARG A 12 -26.52 -18.27 6.87
CA ARG A 12 -26.38 -19.49 7.67
C ARG A 12 -25.75 -19.20 9.03
N SER A 13 -24.63 -18.48 9.05
CA SER A 13 -23.90 -18.12 10.25
C SER A 13 -22.90 -16.98 9.97
N PRO A 14 -23.08 -15.80 10.57
CA PRO A 14 -22.12 -14.69 10.46
C PRO A 14 -20.71 -15.10 10.89
N ASP A 15 -20.62 -15.96 11.90
CA ASP A 15 -19.37 -16.54 12.43
C ASP A 15 -18.63 -17.40 11.41
N GLU A 16 -19.36 -18.23 10.65
CA GLU A 16 -18.77 -19.07 9.60
C GLU A 16 -18.26 -18.23 8.44
N MET A 17 -19.02 -17.20 8.07
CA MET A 17 -18.62 -16.25 7.03
C MET A 17 -17.34 -15.51 7.42
N TYR A 18 -17.26 -15.01 8.67
CA TYR A 18 -16.06 -14.34 9.16
C TYR A 18 -14.83 -15.27 9.14
N ARG A 19 -14.98 -16.53 9.59
CA ARG A 19 -13.89 -17.53 9.51
C ARG A 19 -13.47 -17.82 8.06
N ALA A 20 -14.42 -17.86 7.13
CA ALA A 20 -14.13 -18.05 5.70
C ALA A 20 -13.31 -16.88 5.14
N LEU A 21 -13.69 -15.63 5.47
CA LEU A 21 -12.95 -14.42 5.09
C LEU A 21 -11.51 -14.45 5.61
N LEU A 22 -11.31 -14.75 6.90
CA LEU A 22 -9.98 -14.87 7.49
C LEU A 22 -9.14 -15.94 6.80
N LYS A 23 -9.72 -17.11 6.51
CA LYS A 23 -9.01 -18.20 5.85
C LYS A 23 -8.58 -17.85 4.43
N GLU A 24 -9.45 -17.19 3.65
CA GLU A 24 -9.18 -16.88 2.25
C GLU A 24 -8.29 -15.63 2.08
N LEU A 25 -8.51 -14.60 2.90
CA LEU A 25 -7.91 -13.28 2.72
C LEU A 25 -6.89 -12.91 3.79
N GLY A 26 -6.78 -13.67 4.89
CA GLY A 26 -5.93 -13.33 6.04
C GLY A 26 -4.50 -13.02 5.65
N ARG A 27 -3.85 -13.91 4.90
CA ARG A 27 -2.48 -13.69 4.41
C ARG A 27 -2.39 -12.49 3.46
N TYR A 28 -3.39 -12.28 2.61
CA TYR A 28 -3.40 -11.20 1.63
C TYR A 28 -3.48 -9.83 2.33
N VAL A 29 -4.44 -9.66 3.24
CA VAL A 29 -4.60 -8.45 4.05
C VAL A 29 -3.37 -8.21 4.91
N TYR A 30 -2.86 -9.25 5.58
CA TYR A 30 -1.66 -9.14 6.42
C TYR A 30 -0.47 -8.60 5.62
N VAL A 31 -0.23 -9.10 4.39
CA VAL A 31 0.88 -8.62 3.56
C VAL A 31 0.75 -7.14 3.20
N ILE A 32 -0.47 -6.66 2.90
CA ILE A 32 -0.71 -5.23 2.60
C ILE A 32 -0.38 -4.37 3.83
N VAL A 33 -0.96 -4.73 4.98
CA VAL A 33 -0.76 -3.99 6.24
C VAL A 33 0.71 -4.04 6.68
N PHE A 34 1.31 -5.23 6.70
CA PHE A 34 2.72 -5.43 7.07
C PHE A 34 3.65 -4.58 6.20
N ASN A 35 3.47 -4.59 4.88
CA ASN A 35 4.34 -3.81 4.00
C ASN A 35 4.29 -2.31 4.28
N LYS A 36 3.13 -1.80 4.70
CA LYS A 36 2.96 -0.38 5.05
C LYS A 36 3.50 -0.05 6.45
N LEU A 37 3.31 -0.92 7.43
CA LEU A 37 3.57 -0.63 8.84
C LEU A 37 4.91 -1.16 9.37
N ARG A 38 5.54 -2.15 8.74
CA ARG A 38 6.77 -2.81 9.24
C ARG A 38 7.95 -1.89 9.57
N SER A 39 7.96 -0.66 9.04
CA SER A 39 9.02 0.32 9.28
C SER A 39 8.73 1.28 10.44
N CYS A 40 7.50 1.29 10.98
CA CYS A 40 7.08 2.24 12.01
C CYS A 40 6.20 1.65 13.12
N GLY A 41 5.58 0.49 12.90
CA GLY A 41 4.69 -0.18 13.86
C GLY A 41 5.27 -1.48 14.39
N THR A 42 4.76 -1.93 15.52
CA THR A 42 5.07 -3.24 16.10
C THR A 42 4.21 -4.35 15.46
N ASN A 43 4.43 -5.60 15.87
CA ASN A 43 3.57 -6.70 15.42
C ASN A 43 2.13 -6.52 15.94
N GLU A 44 1.97 -5.97 17.16
CA GLU A 44 0.66 -5.67 17.73
C GLU A 44 -0.08 -4.60 16.92
N ASP A 45 0.60 -3.52 16.49
CA ASP A 45 0.00 -2.49 15.62
C ASP A 45 -0.48 -3.10 14.27
N ILE A 46 0.28 -4.06 13.74
CA ILE A 46 -0.06 -4.76 12.50
C ILE A 46 -1.29 -5.64 12.71
N GLU A 47 -1.34 -6.41 13.79
CA GLU A 47 -2.48 -7.27 14.13
C GLU A 47 -3.75 -6.47 14.41
N GLU A 48 -3.63 -5.32 15.08
CA GLU A 48 -4.73 -4.38 15.29
C GLU A 48 -5.27 -3.86 13.96
N CYS A 49 -4.39 -3.39 13.08
CA CYS A 49 -4.81 -2.89 11.77
C CYS A 49 -5.43 -3.99 10.89
N VAL A 50 -4.92 -5.22 10.92
CA VAL A 50 -5.55 -6.36 10.24
C VAL A 50 -6.95 -6.63 10.80
N SER A 51 -7.12 -6.55 12.12
CA SER A 51 -8.41 -6.76 12.78
C SER A 51 -9.43 -5.67 12.37
N ASP A 52 -9.01 -4.40 12.33
CA ASP A 52 -9.83 -3.29 11.84
C ASP A 52 -10.30 -3.52 10.40
N VAL A 53 -9.44 -4.04 9.53
CA VAL A 53 -9.77 -4.34 8.14
C VAL A 53 -10.84 -5.41 8.04
N PHE A 54 -10.70 -6.51 8.78
CA PHE A 54 -11.69 -7.59 8.77
C PHE A 54 -13.01 -7.19 9.41
N ALA A 55 -13.00 -6.37 10.46
CA ALA A 55 -14.20 -5.82 11.05
C ALA A 55 -14.98 -4.95 10.04
N GLU A 56 -14.28 -4.07 9.31
CA GLU A 56 -14.92 -3.23 8.31
C GLU A 56 -15.36 -4.02 7.06
N LEU A 57 -14.57 -4.99 6.62
CA LEU A 57 -14.93 -5.87 5.52
C LEU A 57 -16.19 -6.69 5.85
N PHE A 58 -16.28 -7.19 7.08
CA PHE A 58 -17.46 -7.92 7.56
C PHE A 58 -18.73 -7.05 7.45
N ILE A 59 -18.68 -5.81 7.95
CA ILE A 59 -19.81 -4.87 7.87
C ILE A 59 -20.16 -4.59 6.39
N ALA A 60 -19.17 -4.41 5.52
CA ALA A 60 -19.42 -4.16 4.10
C ALA A 60 -20.11 -5.35 3.41
N VAL A 61 -19.74 -6.58 3.78
CA VAL A 61 -20.41 -7.80 3.29
C VAL A 61 -21.84 -7.88 3.82
N GLU A 62 -22.06 -7.60 5.11
CA GLU A 62 -23.38 -7.58 5.73
C GLU A 62 -24.33 -6.60 5.06
N ASP A 63 -23.84 -5.41 4.71
CA ASP A 63 -24.58 -4.38 3.98
C ASP A 63 -24.85 -4.74 2.51
N GLY A 64 -24.36 -5.87 2.01
CA GLY A 64 -24.50 -6.28 0.60
C GLY A 64 -23.73 -5.38 -0.38
N LYS A 65 -22.72 -4.63 0.09
CA LYS A 65 -21.97 -3.65 -0.71
C LYS A 65 -20.77 -4.26 -1.45
N VAL A 66 -20.61 -5.58 -1.42
CA VAL A 66 -19.42 -6.28 -1.92
C VAL A 66 -19.72 -7.02 -3.22
N ASN A 67 -19.21 -6.47 -4.32
CA ASN A 67 -19.21 -7.14 -5.63
C ASN A 67 -17.98 -8.04 -5.80
N ASP A 68 -16.82 -7.55 -5.35
CA ASP A 68 -15.54 -8.27 -5.33
C ASP A 68 -14.91 -8.11 -3.94
N VAL A 69 -14.89 -9.22 -3.19
CA VAL A 69 -14.40 -9.24 -1.80
C VAL A 69 -12.91 -9.02 -1.71
N ARG A 70 -12.12 -9.48 -2.69
CA ARG A 70 -10.67 -9.34 -2.68
C ARG A 70 -10.31 -7.89 -2.97
N ARG A 71 -10.95 -7.28 -3.98
CA ARG A 71 -10.76 -5.85 -4.29
C ARG A 71 -11.19 -4.95 -3.14
N MET A 72 -12.34 -5.23 -2.52
CA MET A 72 -12.81 -4.48 -1.35
C MET A 72 -11.84 -4.60 -0.17
N ALA A 73 -11.38 -5.83 0.13
CA ALA A 73 -10.41 -6.07 1.19
C ALA A 73 -9.09 -5.32 0.95
N ALA A 74 -8.61 -5.28 -0.30
CA ALA A 74 -7.42 -4.53 -0.67
C ALA A 74 -7.57 -3.03 -0.40
N ALA A 75 -8.69 -2.43 -0.83
CA ALA A 75 -8.96 -1.01 -0.65
C ALA A 75 -9.08 -0.64 0.84
N ILE A 76 -9.81 -1.43 1.63
CA ILE A 76 -9.93 -1.22 3.08
C ILE A 76 -8.56 -1.37 3.74
N ALA A 77 -7.79 -2.42 3.40
CA ALA A 77 -6.46 -2.66 3.96
C ALA A 77 -5.48 -1.51 3.68
N GLN A 78 -5.43 -1.02 2.45
CA GLN A 78 -4.56 0.10 2.09
C GLN A 78 -4.92 1.35 2.89
N ARG A 79 -6.21 1.74 2.90
CA ARG A 79 -6.66 2.93 3.62
C ARG A 79 -6.39 2.82 5.12
N ARG A 80 -6.76 1.70 5.76
CA ARG A 80 -6.51 1.46 7.19
C ARG A 80 -5.03 1.49 7.52
N ALA A 81 -4.19 0.86 6.69
CA ALA A 81 -2.75 0.87 6.91
C ALA A 81 -2.14 2.27 6.75
N VAL A 82 -2.65 3.11 5.83
CA VAL A 82 -2.24 4.52 5.72
C VAL A 82 -2.65 5.32 6.96
N ASP A 83 -3.87 5.13 7.45
CA ASP A 83 -4.35 5.81 8.66
C ASP A 83 -3.52 5.44 9.89
N HIS A 84 -3.25 4.14 10.08
CA HIS A 84 -2.38 3.62 11.12
C HIS A 84 -0.96 4.17 11.00
N PHE A 85 -0.39 4.16 9.78
CA PHE A 85 0.94 4.73 9.51
C PHE A 85 1.02 6.20 9.93
N ARG A 86 0.02 7.01 9.57
CA ARG A 86 -0.04 8.44 9.93
C ARG A 86 -0.07 8.62 11.44
N ARG A 87 -0.88 7.84 12.16
CA ARG A 87 -0.97 7.89 13.63
C ARG A 87 0.34 7.51 14.31
N LEU A 88 0.98 6.43 13.87
CA LEU A 88 2.25 5.94 14.44
C LEU A 88 3.39 6.91 14.14
N SER A 89 3.44 7.45 12.92
CA SER A 89 4.45 8.42 12.51
C SER A 89 4.32 9.76 13.22
N ALA A 90 3.11 10.18 13.59
CA ALA A 90 2.87 11.38 14.40
C ALA A 90 3.30 11.20 15.86
N LYS A 91 3.11 10.01 16.45
CA LYS A 91 3.51 9.71 17.83
C LYS A 91 5.05 9.64 18.01
N GLY A 92 5.79 9.25 16.97
CA GLY A 92 7.25 9.13 17.01
C GLY A 92 8.03 10.44 16.73
N ARG A 93 7.35 11.53 16.36
CA ARG A 93 8.00 12.78 15.94
C ARG A 93 7.55 13.94 16.83
N GLY A 94 8.37 14.30 17.81
CA GLY A 94 8.26 15.61 18.45
C GLY A 94 8.30 16.69 17.37
N THR A 95 7.21 17.45 17.24
CA THR A 95 7.04 18.66 16.42
C THR A 95 8.04 18.80 15.25
N VAL A 96 7.83 18.06 14.16
CA VAL A 96 8.48 18.39 12.88
C VAL A 96 7.40 18.55 11.83
N SER A 97 7.20 19.82 11.47
CA SER A 97 6.71 20.34 10.19
C SER A 97 5.66 19.52 9.45
N VAL A 98 4.44 20.07 9.42
CA VAL A 98 3.40 19.82 8.42
C VAL A 98 3.99 20.13 7.04
N ASP A 99 4.67 19.16 6.45
CA ASP A 99 4.82 19.09 5.01
C ASP A 99 4.08 17.79 4.65
N ASP A 100 2.75 17.90 4.63
CA ASP A 100 1.87 16.96 3.94
C ASP A 100 2.27 17.00 2.47
N GLU A 101 3.33 16.27 2.14
CA GLU A 101 3.75 16.06 0.77
C GLU A 101 2.73 15.11 0.13
N GLU A 102 1.60 15.67 -0.29
CA GLU A 102 0.65 15.09 -1.24
C GLU A 102 1.41 14.81 -2.55
N PHE A 103 2.06 13.65 -2.59
CA PHE A 103 2.30 12.98 -3.85
C PHE A 103 1.07 12.12 -4.12
N PRO A 104 0.54 12.10 -5.35
CA PRO A 104 -0.61 11.29 -5.69
C PRO A 104 -0.39 9.88 -5.19
N GLU A 105 -1.34 9.39 -4.40
CA GLU A 105 -1.36 8.02 -3.93
C GLU A 105 -1.20 7.10 -5.15
N MET A 106 -0.14 6.29 -5.19
CA MET A 106 -0.10 5.11 -6.07
C MET A 106 -1.07 4.06 -5.51
N ALA A 107 -2.35 4.44 -5.33
CA ALA A 107 -3.42 3.57 -4.88
C ALA A 107 -3.79 2.54 -5.97
N ASP A 108 -3.46 2.82 -7.23
CA ASP A 108 -3.91 2.01 -8.36
C ASP A 108 -2.90 0.95 -8.85
N ALA A 109 -1.72 0.82 -8.22
CA ALA A 109 -0.64 -0.02 -8.76
C ALA A 109 -0.68 -1.51 -8.35
N PHE A 110 -1.64 -1.95 -7.54
CA PHE A 110 -1.71 -3.34 -7.08
C PHE A 110 -3.06 -3.98 -7.37
N ASP A 111 -3.39 -4.05 -8.66
CA ASP A 111 -4.27 -5.09 -9.18
C ASP A 111 -3.52 -6.42 -9.03
N VAL A 112 -3.70 -7.08 -7.89
CA VAL A 112 -3.09 -8.40 -7.60
C VAL A 112 -3.99 -9.48 -8.22
N GLU A 113 -4.13 -9.44 -9.54
CA GLU A 113 -4.57 -10.57 -10.34
C GLU A 113 -3.35 -11.23 -11.00
N GLY A 114 -3.19 -12.54 -10.78
CA GLY A 114 -2.17 -13.37 -11.43
C GLY A 114 -0.76 -13.28 -10.81
N ILE A 115 -0.43 -14.24 -9.93
CA ILE A 115 0.91 -14.40 -9.32
C ILE A 115 2.05 -14.53 -10.36
N SER A 116 1.73 -14.87 -11.61
CA SER A 116 2.70 -14.95 -12.71
C SER A 116 2.94 -13.58 -13.37
N ASP A 117 1.87 -12.83 -13.68
CA ASP A 117 1.97 -11.49 -14.30
C ASP A 117 2.53 -10.46 -13.30
N SER A 118 2.20 -10.59 -12.01
CA SER A 118 2.68 -9.67 -10.97
C SER A 118 4.20 -9.71 -10.79
N ASN A 119 4.84 -10.86 -11.02
CA ASN A 119 6.29 -11.00 -10.84
C ASN A 119 7.08 -10.36 -11.97
N GLU A 120 6.60 -10.49 -13.21
CA GLU A 120 7.26 -9.85 -14.36
C GLU A 120 7.06 -8.33 -14.32
N VAL A 121 5.85 -7.86 -14.05
CA VAL A 121 5.57 -6.43 -13.86
C VAL A 121 6.43 -5.86 -12.73
N ARG A 122 6.57 -6.57 -11.60
CA ARG A 122 7.45 -6.15 -10.50
C ARG A 122 8.92 -6.10 -10.92
N ARG A 123 9.40 -7.08 -11.69
CA ARG A 123 10.79 -7.10 -12.20
C ARG A 123 11.04 -5.93 -13.12
N ILE A 124 10.14 -5.66 -14.06
CA ILE A 124 10.23 -4.52 -14.97
C ILE A 124 10.23 -3.23 -14.18
N LEU A 125 9.28 -3.02 -13.25
CA LEU A 125 9.22 -1.83 -12.41
C LEU A 125 10.53 -1.56 -11.66
N LEU A 126 11.09 -2.57 -10.99
CA LEU A 126 12.35 -2.43 -10.27
C LEU A 126 13.53 -2.14 -11.21
N ARG A 127 13.56 -2.77 -12.39
CA ARG A 127 14.57 -2.49 -13.42
C ARG A 127 14.48 -1.04 -13.89
N GLU A 128 13.28 -0.55 -14.20
CA GLU A 128 13.07 0.82 -14.66
C GLU A 128 13.44 1.83 -13.55
N ILE A 129 13.08 1.58 -12.28
CA ILE A 129 13.50 2.43 -11.16
C ILE A 129 15.04 2.48 -11.05
N ASN A 130 15.71 1.33 -11.11
CA ASN A 130 17.16 1.27 -11.03
C ASN A 130 17.84 1.97 -12.22
N SER A 131 17.22 1.94 -13.40
CA SER A 131 17.73 2.60 -14.62
C SER A 131 17.74 4.13 -14.54
N LEU A 132 17.00 4.73 -13.61
CA LEU A 132 16.97 6.18 -13.42
C LEU A 132 18.32 6.74 -12.94
N GLY A 133 19.12 5.89 -12.28
CA GLY A 133 20.41 6.21 -11.68
C GLY A 133 20.29 6.90 -10.32
N GLU A 134 21.42 6.99 -9.62
CA GLU A 134 21.52 7.72 -8.35
C GLU A 134 21.59 9.24 -8.61
N PRO A 135 20.94 10.09 -7.79
CA PRO A 135 20.23 9.75 -6.55
C PRO A 135 18.75 9.38 -6.74
N ASP A 136 18.23 9.43 -7.96
CA ASP A 136 16.78 9.33 -8.27
C ASP A 136 16.20 7.96 -7.85
N SER A 137 16.90 6.85 -8.14
CA SER A 137 16.52 5.50 -7.71
C SER A 137 16.36 5.41 -6.19
N THR A 138 17.37 5.88 -5.44
CA THR A 138 17.33 5.89 -3.97
C THR A 138 16.19 6.77 -3.46
N ILE A 139 15.99 7.95 -4.04
CA ILE A 139 14.92 8.87 -3.63
C ILE A 139 13.55 8.19 -3.79
N LEU A 140 13.26 7.58 -4.95
CA LEU A 140 11.99 6.90 -5.18
C LEU A 140 11.78 5.71 -4.23
N ILE A 141 12.81 4.87 -4.02
CA ILE A 141 12.72 3.74 -3.09
C ILE A 141 12.48 4.23 -1.66
N GLN A 142 13.25 5.20 -1.18
CA GLN A 142 13.10 5.72 0.18
C GLN A 142 11.74 6.40 0.37
N LYS A 143 11.25 7.13 -0.64
CA LYS A 143 9.95 7.82 -0.59
C LYS A 143 8.78 6.85 -0.62
N PHE A 144 8.72 5.96 -1.61
CA PHE A 144 7.52 5.16 -1.88
C PHE A 144 7.54 3.78 -1.23
N TYR A 145 8.71 3.18 -1.03
CA TYR A 145 8.83 1.86 -0.39
C TYR A 145 9.05 1.97 1.12
N TYR A 146 9.89 2.92 1.57
CA TYR A 146 10.16 3.13 2.99
C TYR A 146 9.35 4.27 3.63
N ASN A 147 8.48 4.93 2.86
CA ASN A 147 7.62 6.03 3.34
C ASN A 147 8.38 7.16 4.06
N LYS A 148 9.63 7.43 3.68
CA LYS A 148 10.41 8.52 4.28
C LYS A 148 9.98 9.87 3.73
N THR A 149 10.02 10.87 4.60
CA THR A 149 9.84 12.29 4.22
C THR A 149 11.04 12.78 3.41
N SER A 150 10.85 13.80 2.57
CA SER A 150 11.97 14.42 1.85
C SER A 150 13.08 14.91 2.79
N ALA A 151 12.74 15.32 4.02
CA ALA A 151 13.70 15.70 5.05
C ALA A 151 14.54 14.51 5.58
N GLU A 152 13.94 13.33 5.75
CA GLU A 152 14.66 12.12 6.14
C GLU A 152 15.53 11.60 4.98
N ILE A 153 15.01 11.63 3.76
CA ILE A 153 15.74 11.22 2.54
C ILE A 153 16.93 12.16 2.30
N ALA A 154 16.73 13.47 2.46
CA ALA A 154 17.75 14.50 2.33
C ALA A 154 19.01 14.19 3.15
N LYS A 155 18.85 13.66 4.37
CA LYS A 155 19.96 13.23 5.22
C LYS A 155 20.71 12.04 4.63
N THR A 156 20.01 11.09 4.02
CA THR A 156 20.59 9.90 3.38
C THR A 156 21.36 10.25 2.11
N VAL A 157 20.78 11.07 1.22
CA VAL A 157 21.38 11.41 -0.08
C VAL A 157 22.25 12.68 -0.04
N ARG A 158 22.41 13.29 1.13
CA ARG A 158 23.18 14.54 1.36
C ARG A 158 22.71 15.71 0.49
N MET A 159 21.41 15.92 0.41
CA MET A 159 20.77 17.00 -0.35
C MET A 159 19.84 17.83 0.55
N THR A 160 19.30 18.93 0.06
CA THR A 160 18.21 19.65 0.74
C THR A 160 16.87 18.97 0.47
N ALA A 161 15.90 19.09 1.39
CA ALA A 161 14.56 18.53 1.19
C ALA A 161 13.87 19.08 -0.08
N SER A 162 14.09 20.35 -0.41
CA SER A 162 13.59 20.97 -1.65
C SER A 162 14.19 20.32 -2.91
N SER A 163 15.49 20.01 -2.87
CA SER A 163 16.15 19.31 -3.97
C SER A 163 15.62 17.88 -4.11
N VAL A 164 15.42 17.16 -2.99
CA VAL A 164 14.81 15.82 -3.00
C VAL A 164 13.41 15.84 -3.64
N ARG A 165 12.55 16.81 -3.31
CA ARG A 165 11.22 16.95 -3.95
C ARG A 165 11.32 17.15 -5.46
N SER A 166 12.25 18.01 -5.89
CA SER A 166 12.48 18.30 -7.30
C SER A 166 12.98 17.07 -8.06
N HIS A 167 13.89 16.29 -7.45
CA HIS A 167 14.36 15.02 -7.99
C HIS A 167 13.25 13.98 -8.05
N CYS A 168 12.47 13.81 -6.97
CA CYS A 168 11.36 12.88 -6.91
C CYS A 168 10.36 13.12 -8.05
N THR A 169 9.98 14.38 -8.28
CA THR A 169 9.04 14.77 -9.33
C THR A 169 9.57 14.39 -10.72
N ARG A 170 10.80 14.81 -11.06
CA ARG A 170 11.41 14.50 -12.36
C ARG A 170 11.65 13.00 -12.56
N ALA A 171 12.07 12.30 -11.51
CA ALA A 171 12.30 10.86 -11.54
C ALA A 171 10.99 10.10 -11.80
N MET A 172 9.88 10.54 -11.19
CA MET A 172 8.56 9.96 -11.41
C MET A 172 8.06 10.18 -12.84
N GLU A 173 8.26 11.38 -13.41
CA GLU A 173 7.93 11.67 -14.82
C GLU A 173 8.72 10.75 -15.77
N ARG A 174 10.03 10.63 -15.56
CA ARG A 174 10.90 9.73 -16.35
C ARG A 174 10.47 8.27 -16.21
N LEU A 175 10.14 7.84 -15.00
CA LEU A 175 9.69 6.47 -14.73
C LEU A 175 8.38 6.18 -15.47
N LYS A 176 7.42 7.12 -15.46
CA LYS A 176 6.16 6.97 -16.20
C LYS A 176 6.38 6.80 -17.71
N VAL A 177 7.30 7.59 -18.28
CA VAL A 177 7.67 7.47 -19.71
C VAL A 177 8.30 6.10 -19.99
N SER A 178 9.23 5.64 -19.15
CA SER A 178 9.91 4.35 -19.33
C SER A 178 8.95 3.16 -19.24
N LEU A 179 8.06 3.17 -18.24
CA LEU A 179 7.03 2.14 -18.05
C LEU A 179 6.06 2.08 -19.24
N THR A 180 5.63 3.24 -19.75
CA THR A 180 4.77 3.32 -20.93
C THR A 180 5.45 2.71 -22.16
N ALA A 181 6.75 2.96 -22.36
CA ALA A 181 7.51 2.44 -23.50
C ALA A 181 7.65 0.91 -23.49
N VAL A 182 7.61 0.28 -22.31
CA VAL A 182 7.66 -1.18 -22.14
C VAL A 182 6.28 -1.82 -22.00
N GLY A 183 5.21 -1.08 -22.30
CA GLY A 183 3.84 -1.59 -22.34
C GLY A 183 3.11 -1.62 -21.00
N ILE A 184 3.64 -0.98 -19.96
CA ILE A 184 2.97 -0.83 -18.67
C ILE A 184 2.27 0.53 -18.65
N THR A 185 0.96 0.52 -18.89
CA THR A 185 0.12 1.72 -18.92
C THR A 185 -1.06 1.59 -17.97
N ARG A 186 -0.92 2.11 -16.74
CA ARG A 186 -2.03 2.48 -15.84
C ARG A 186 -1.56 3.64 -14.95
#